data_AF-A0A098VWA4-F1
#
_entry.id   AF-A0A098VWA4-F1
#
_cell.length_a   1.000
_cell.length_b   1.000
_cell.length_c   1.000
_cell.angle_alpha   90.00
_cell.angle_beta   90.00
_cell.angle_gamma   90.00
#
_symmetry.space_group_name_H-M   'P 1'
#
loop_
_entity.id
_entity.type
_entity.pdbx_description
1 polymer ?
#
loop_
_entity_poly.entity_id
_entity_poly.type
_entity_poly.pdbx_seq_one_letter_code
_entity_poly.pdbx_strand_id
1 'polypeptide(L)'
;MSLQYSIVFSILIGELSIIALFLIPIPFIIKSSIELALIKTSRSSLVNRIAMAIFVLVFIFFLDSFHKMLKFHTAISELTSYAGPLQTDSSEFGSMNNRNMHRPQSHHHHHNSFQSSALYSTLFYAQRNVYLTGMVLVLFLKMQQLIKERMDNRQVISSTESTLAKYINEIAILGEENSKLCSQISLLKKDNEGLVLKIRSQSSEKNSEYKRLSDLLSNLDV
;
A
#
# COMPACT_ATOMS: atom_id res chain seq x y z
N MET A 1 -37.96 -7.32 4.31
CA MET A 1 -37.35 -6.19 3.55
C MET A 1 -37.05 -6.69 2.15
N SER A 2 -37.42 -5.93 1.11
CA SER A 2 -37.41 -6.42 -0.28
C SER A 2 -36.03 -6.95 -0.70
N LEU A 3 -36.01 -7.94 -1.58
CA LEU A 3 -34.82 -8.61 -2.12
C LEU A 3 -33.75 -7.63 -2.64
N GLN A 4 -34.16 -6.45 -3.09
CA GLN A 4 -33.30 -5.34 -3.51
C GLN A 4 -32.38 -4.84 -2.38
N TYR A 5 -32.89 -4.67 -1.15
CA TYR A 5 -32.08 -4.25 -0.02
C TYR A 5 -31.08 -5.31 0.42
N SER A 6 -31.42 -6.59 0.24
CA SER A 6 -30.52 -7.70 0.57
C SER A 6 -29.32 -7.78 -0.36
N ILE A 7 -29.50 -7.48 -1.66
CA ILE A 7 -28.40 -7.47 -2.63
C ILE A 7 -27.43 -6.31 -2.35
N VAL A 8 -27.97 -5.11 -2.16
CA VAL A 8 -27.15 -3.92 -1.84
C VAL A 8 -26.39 -4.12 -0.53
N PHE A 9 -27.06 -4.70 0.48
CA PHE A 9 -26.43 -5.03 1.74
C PHE A 9 -25.31 -6.07 1.59
N SER A 10 -25.50 -7.14 0.82
CA SER A 10 -24.45 -8.13 0.55
C SER A 10 -23.26 -7.55 -0.21
N ILE A 11 -23.50 -6.64 -1.16
CA ILE A 11 -22.43 -5.93 -1.88
C ILE A 11 -21.62 -5.06 -0.89
N LEU A 12 -22.31 -4.32 -0.01
CA LEU A 12 -21.67 -3.49 1.02
C LEU A 12 -20.89 -4.33 2.04
N ILE A 13 -21.44 -5.47 2.49
CA ILE A 13 -20.75 -6.38 3.41
C ILE A 13 -19.53 -7.00 2.73
N GLY A 14 -19.63 -7.33 1.44
CA GLY A 14 -18.55 -7.90 0.66
C GLY A 14 -17.41 -6.89 0.47
N GLU A 15 -17.76 -5.65 0.11
CA GLU A 15 -16.80 -4.55 -0.02
C GLU A 15 -16.12 -4.25 1.32
N LEU A 16 -16.89 -4.13 2.41
CA LEU A 16 -16.36 -3.88 3.74
C LEU A 16 -15.50 -5.06 4.25
N SER A 17 -15.82 -6.30 3.89
CA SER A 17 -15.01 -7.47 4.23
C SER A 17 -13.70 -7.52 3.47
N ILE A 18 -13.71 -7.24 2.15
CA ILE A 18 -12.51 -7.17 1.32
C ILE A 18 -11.58 -6.07 1.82
N ILE A 19 -12.14 -4.92 2.18
CA ILE A 19 -11.40 -3.78 2.69
C ILE A 19 -10.90 -4.03 4.12
N ALA A 20 -11.70 -4.63 5.01
CA ALA A 20 -11.28 -4.99 6.36
C ALA A 20 -10.16 -6.03 6.34
N LEU A 21 -10.25 -7.01 5.43
CA LEU A 21 -9.17 -7.96 5.15
C LEU A 21 -7.88 -7.20 4.76
N PHE A 22 -8.00 -6.15 3.95
CA PHE A 22 -6.88 -5.31 3.51
C PHE A 22 -6.30 -4.40 4.61
N LEU A 23 -7.12 -4.02 5.61
CA LEU A 23 -6.72 -3.17 6.73
C LEU A 23 -5.97 -3.94 7.83
N ILE A 24 -6.22 -5.25 7.92
CA ILE A 24 -5.46 -6.12 8.83
C ILE A 24 -3.99 -6.12 8.39
N PRO A 25 -3.02 -6.02 9.31
CA PRO A 25 -1.61 -6.23 8.99
C PRO A 25 -1.38 -7.70 8.61
N ILE A 26 -1.72 -8.06 7.37
CA ILE A 26 -1.59 -9.43 6.84
C ILE A 26 -0.09 -9.80 6.81
N PRO A 27 0.28 -11.03 7.19
CA PRO A 27 1.64 -11.54 7.08
C PRO A 27 2.23 -11.36 5.67
N PHE A 28 3.50 -10.95 5.65
CA PHE A 28 4.23 -10.41 4.49
C PHE A 28 4.18 -11.28 3.22
N ILE A 29 4.01 -12.59 3.39
CA ILE A 29 4.05 -13.60 2.31
C ILE A 29 2.85 -13.48 1.36
N ILE A 30 1.65 -13.21 1.89
CA ILE A 30 0.42 -13.10 1.08
C ILE A 30 0.28 -11.66 0.55
N LYS A 31 0.76 -10.70 1.35
CA LYS A 31 0.68 -9.27 1.07
C LYS A 31 1.39 -8.90 -0.24
N SER A 32 2.58 -9.45 -0.50
CA SER A 32 3.33 -9.17 -1.73
C SER A 32 2.57 -9.60 -3.00
N SER A 33 1.95 -10.79 -2.98
CA SER A 33 1.19 -11.31 -4.14
C SER A 33 -0.09 -10.51 -4.40
N ILE A 34 -0.81 -10.13 -3.33
CA ILE A 34 -2.01 -9.31 -3.44
C ILE A 34 -1.65 -7.88 -3.85
N GLU A 35 -0.57 -7.29 -3.31
CA GLU A 35 -0.10 -5.96 -3.71
C GLU A 35 0.33 -5.95 -5.19
N LEU A 36 1.04 -6.98 -5.65
CA LEU A 36 1.43 -7.08 -7.07
C LEU A 36 0.19 -7.21 -7.97
N ALA A 37 -0.80 -8.01 -7.55
CA ALA A 37 -2.07 -8.16 -8.27
C ALA A 37 -2.86 -6.85 -8.28
N LEU A 38 -2.90 -6.12 -7.15
CA LEU A 38 -3.63 -4.86 -7.01
C LEU A 38 -2.98 -3.74 -7.84
N ILE A 39 -1.65 -3.64 -7.83
CA ILE A 39 -0.90 -2.66 -8.63
C ILE A 39 -1.06 -2.98 -10.12
N LYS A 40 -0.94 -4.26 -10.52
CA LYS A 40 -1.16 -4.68 -11.91
C LYS A 40 -2.58 -4.38 -12.38
N THR A 41 -3.55 -4.60 -11.51
CA THR A 41 -4.97 -4.33 -11.76
C THR A 41 -5.26 -2.83 -11.83
N SER A 42 -4.68 -2.03 -10.92
CA SER A 42 -4.83 -0.57 -10.86
C SER A 42 -4.16 0.16 -12.03
N ARG A 43 -3.10 -0.41 -12.61
CA ARG A 43 -2.46 0.12 -13.82
C ARG A 43 -3.40 0.10 -15.04
N SER A 44 -4.43 -0.73 -15.04
CA SER A 44 -5.44 -0.72 -16.11
C SER A 44 -6.34 0.51 -15.98
N SER A 45 -6.30 1.38 -16.99
CA SER A 45 -7.15 2.59 -17.04
C SER A 45 -8.65 2.27 -17.07
N LEU A 46 -9.04 1.05 -17.47
CA LEU A 46 -10.42 0.58 -17.44
C LEU A 46 -10.86 0.30 -16.00
N VAL A 47 -10.03 -0.39 -15.22
CA VAL A 47 -10.35 -0.72 -13.82
C VAL A 47 -10.46 0.53 -12.98
N ASN A 48 -9.56 1.51 -13.18
CA ASN A 48 -9.63 2.76 -12.43
C ASN A 48 -10.92 3.56 -12.77
N ARG A 49 -11.37 3.54 -14.03
CA ARG A 49 -12.64 4.14 -14.43
C ARG A 49 -13.84 3.43 -13.79
N ILE A 50 -13.84 2.11 -13.77
CA ILE A 50 -14.90 1.32 -13.11
C ILE A 50 -14.91 1.58 -11.60
N ALA A 51 -13.73 1.60 -10.96
CA ALA A 51 -13.60 1.89 -9.53
C ALA A 51 -14.12 3.29 -9.18
N MET A 52 -13.82 4.30 -10.01
CA MET A 52 -14.39 5.64 -9.87
C MET A 52 -15.92 5.66 -10.08
N ALA A 53 -16.45 4.89 -11.03
CA ALA A 53 -17.89 4.78 -11.23
C ALA A 53 -18.60 4.14 -10.03
N ILE A 54 -18.01 3.08 -9.46
CA ILE A 54 -18.51 2.45 -8.22
C ILE A 54 -18.44 3.44 -7.05
N PHE A 55 -17.34 4.20 -6.93
CA PHE A 55 -17.21 5.22 -5.89
C PHE A 55 -18.30 6.30 -5.99
N VAL A 56 -18.57 6.82 -7.19
CA VAL A 56 -19.65 7.78 -7.42
C VAL A 56 -21.01 7.19 -7.04
N LEU A 57 -21.24 5.92 -7.39
CA LEU A 57 -22.48 5.22 -7.04
C LEU A 57 -22.63 5.08 -5.51
N VAL A 58 -21.59 4.60 -4.81
CA VAL A 58 -21.59 4.49 -3.34
C VAL A 58 -21.76 5.86 -2.68
N PHE A 59 -21.16 6.91 -3.24
CA PHE A 59 -21.33 8.28 -2.76
C PHE A 59 -22.77 8.78 -2.91
N ILE A 60 -23.43 8.49 -4.03
CA ILE A 60 -24.87 8.80 -4.20
C ILE A 60 -25.72 8.04 -3.18
N PHE A 61 -25.43 6.76 -2.93
CA PHE A 61 -26.11 5.98 -1.89
C PHE A 61 -25.89 6.52 -0.48
N PHE A 62 -24.69 7.03 -0.20
CA PHE A 62 -24.40 7.72 1.05
C PHE A 62 -25.23 8.99 1.20
N LEU A 63 -25.31 9.82 0.15
CA LEU A 63 -26.14 11.04 0.16
C LEU A 63 -27.63 10.73 0.33
N ASP A 64 -28.16 9.72 -0.36
CA ASP A 64 -29.55 9.26 -0.19
C ASP A 64 -29.82 8.80 1.25
N SER A 65 -28.92 7.99 1.81
CA SER A 65 -29.03 7.50 3.18
C SER A 65 -28.93 8.64 4.21
N PHE A 66 -28.04 9.60 3.96
CA PHE A 66 -27.84 10.77 4.80
C PHE A 66 -29.05 11.70 4.78
N HIS A 67 -29.60 11.96 3.60
CA HIS A 67 -30.80 12.77 3.44
C HIS A 67 -32.01 12.12 4.15
N LYS A 68 -32.18 10.80 4.00
CA LYS A 68 -33.21 10.05 4.75
C LYS A 68 -33.01 10.16 6.26
N MET A 69 -31.78 10.00 6.74
CA MET A 69 -31.47 10.12 8.17
C MET A 69 -31.82 11.50 8.72
N LEU A 70 -31.45 12.58 8.01
CA LEU A 70 -31.80 13.94 8.41
C LEU A 70 -33.31 14.16 8.49
N LYS A 71 -34.06 13.69 7.48
CA LYS A 71 -35.53 13.78 7.46
C LYS A 71 -36.18 13.06 8.64
N PHE A 72 -35.69 11.88 9.02
CA PHE A 72 -36.21 11.16 10.18
C PHE A 72 -35.83 11.84 11.50
N HIS A 73 -34.64 12.44 11.58
CA HIS A 73 -34.19 13.16 12.76
C HIS A 73 -35.06 14.40 13.02
N THR A 74 -35.35 15.19 11.98
CA THR A 74 -36.24 16.35 12.11
C THR A 74 -37.66 15.93 12.50
N ALA A 75 -38.21 14.87 11.90
CA ALA A 75 -39.53 14.36 12.23
C ALA A 75 -39.65 13.89 13.69
N ILE A 76 -38.60 13.27 14.23
CA ILE A 76 -38.55 12.85 15.65
C ILE A 76 -38.43 14.06 16.58
N SER A 77 -37.61 15.06 16.22
CA SER A 77 -37.46 16.29 17.02
C SER A 77 -38.76 17.09 17.09
N GLU A 78 -39.53 17.15 15.99
CA GLU A 78 -40.87 17.75 15.98
C GLU A 78 -41.83 16.98 16.91
N LEU A 79 -41.90 15.65 16.79
CA LEU A 79 -42.76 14.82 17.64
C LEU A 79 -42.40 14.92 19.13
N THR A 80 -41.11 15.02 19.45
CA THR A 80 -40.62 15.18 20.82
C THR A 80 -40.90 16.58 21.37
N SER A 81 -41.02 17.59 20.50
CA SER A 81 -41.39 18.95 20.91
C SER A 81 -42.89 19.06 21.22
N TYR A 82 -43.74 18.29 20.54
CA TYR A 82 -45.18 18.21 20.81
C TYR A 82 -45.53 17.25 21.97
N ALA A 83 -44.78 16.17 22.11
CA ALA A 83 -44.83 15.30 23.28
C ALA A 83 -43.89 15.86 24.36
N GLY A 84 -44.33 16.88 25.09
CA GLY A 84 -43.57 17.49 26.19
C GLY A 84 -42.91 16.44 27.12
N PRO A 85 -41.85 16.81 27.84
CA PRO A 85 -40.92 15.88 28.47
C PRO A 85 -41.68 14.82 29.27
N LEU A 86 -41.57 13.57 28.81
CA LEU A 86 -41.95 12.40 29.59
C LEU A 86 -41.09 12.44 30.85
N GLN A 87 -41.71 12.86 31.97
CA GLN A 87 -41.19 12.62 33.31
C GLN A 87 -41.03 11.10 33.43
N THR A 88 -39.79 10.64 33.31
CA THR A 88 -39.38 9.38 33.90
C THR A 88 -39.40 9.61 35.40
N ASP A 89 -40.58 9.40 35.99
CA ASP A 89 -40.77 9.42 37.43
C ASP A 89 -40.20 8.10 37.98
N SER A 90 -38.88 8.02 38.01
CA SER A 90 -38.12 7.05 38.78
C SER A 90 -37.75 7.69 40.11
N SER A 91 -38.73 7.78 41.02
CA SER A 91 -38.45 7.93 42.44
C SER A 91 -39.34 7.00 43.25
N GLU A 92 -38.65 6.17 44.03
CA GLU A 92 -39.13 5.09 44.87
C GLU A 92 -39.98 5.57 46.07
N PHE A 93 -40.94 4.71 46.42
CA PHE A 93 -41.23 4.24 47.80
C PHE A 93 -41.88 5.21 48.80
N GLY A 94 -43.20 5.00 48.98
CA GLY A 94 -43.82 4.94 50.31
C GLY A 94 -44.64 6.14 50.75
N SER A 95 -45.94 6.13 50.46
CA SER A 95 -46.97 6.46 51.46
C SER A 95 -48.37 6.12 50.97
N MET A 96 -49.02 5.17 51.64
CA MET A 96 -50.45 4.89 51.49
C MET A 96 -51.24 6.00 52.17
N ASN A 97 -52.09 6.74 51.44
CA ASN A 97 -53.44 7.03 51.97
C ASN A 97 -54.45 7.53 50.92
N ASN A 98 -55.58 6.84 50.92
CA ASN A 98 -56.96 7.32 50.80
C ASN A 98 -57.52 7.91 49.48
N ARG A 99 -58.52 7.14 48.97
CA ARG A 99 -59.85 7.56 48.52
C ARG A 99 -59.92 8.81 47.63
N ASN A 100 -60.09 8.58 46.32
CA ASN A 100 -61.38 8.88 45.70
C ASN A 100 -61.50 8.26 44.31
N MET A 101 -62.70 7.76 44.09
CA MET A 101 -63.21 7.07 42.92
C MET A 101 -63.69 8.13 41.93
N HIS A 102 -63.11 8.16 40.72
CA HIS A 102 -63.79 8.45 39.44
C HIS A 102 -62.79 8.18 38.31
N ARG A 103 -63.03 7.08 37.59
CA ARG A 103 -62.26 6.64 36.44
C ARG A 103 -63.04 7.02 35.18
N PRO A 104 -62.67 8.07 34.43
CA PRO A 104 -63.01 8.10 33.02
C PRO A 104 -62.05 7.14 32.31
N GLN A 105 -62.62 6.25 31.49
CA GLN A 105 -61.87 5.37 30.60
C GLN A 105 -60.99 6.21 29.66
N SER A 106 -59.68 6.18 29.88
CA SER A 106 -58.67 6.71 28.98
C SER A 106 -58.34 5.68 27.89
N HIS A 107 -59.17 5.63 26.85
CA HIS A 107 -58.96 4.77 25.68
C HIS A 107 -58.44 5.57 24.47
N HIS A 108 -57.33 6.32 24.57
CA HIS A 108 -56.74 6.96 23.37
C HIS A 108 -55.20 7.11 23.32
N HIS A 109 -54.42 6.65 24.29
CA HIS A 109 -52.97 6.92 24.33
C HIS A 109 -52.04 5.88 23.69
N HIS A 110 -52.53 4.75 23.18
CA HIS A 110 -51.66 3.70 22.61
C HIS A 110 -51.19 3.94 21.16
N HIS A 111 -51.82 4.85 20.41
CA HIS A 111 -51.47 5.03 19.01
C HIS A 111 -50.18 5.86 18.80
N ASN A 112 -49.94 6.85 19.66
CA ASN A 112 -48.77 7.73 19.54
C ASN A 112 -47.46 7.03 19.95
N SER A 113 -47.49 6.17 20.98
CA SER A 113 -46.31 5.43 21.42
C SER A 113 -45.83 4.41 20.38
N PHE A 114 -46.76 3.76 19.67
CA PHE A 114 -46.43 2.84 18.58
C PHE A 114 -45.81 3.58 17.38
N GLN A 115 -46.36 4.75 17.02
CA GLN A 115 -45.86 5.55 15.89
C GLN A 115 -44.48 6.14 16.17
N SER A 116 -44.22 6.65 17.37
CA SER A 116 -42.88 7.10 17.78
C SER A 116 -41.88 5.94 17.75
N SER A 117 -42.24 4.77 18.28
CA SER A 117 -41.37 3.58 18.29
C SER A 117 -40.99 3.11 16.88
N ALA A 118 -41.95 3.15 15.93
CA ALA A 118 -41.69 2.83 14.54
C ALA A 118 -40.73 3.84 13.87
N LEU A 119 -40.87 5.13 14.17
CA LEU A 119 -39.97 6.17 13.65
C LEU A 119 -38.56 6.05 14.23
N TYR A 120 -38.42 5.82 15.53
CA TYR A 120 -37.12 5.56 16.16
C TYR A 120 -36.44 4.35 15.52
N SER A 121 -37.16 3.25 15.30
CA SER A 121 -36.59 2.08 14.64
C SER A 121 -36.07 2.40 13.24
N THR A 122 -36.82 3.19 12.46
CA THR A 122 -36.45 3.60 11.10
C THR A 122 -35.25 4.53 11.08
N LEU A 123 -35.16 5.45 12.06
CA LEU A 123 -33.99 6.31 12.27
C LEU A 123 -32.74 5.48 12.55
N PHE A 124 -32.81 4.48 13.44
CA PHE A 124 -31.68 3.61 13.73
C PHE A 124 -31.17 2.85 12.50
N TYR A 125 -32.08 2.43 11.61
CA TYR A 125 -31.68 1.80 10.35
C TYR A 125 -31.00 2.79 9.39
N ALA A 126 -31.56 4.00 9.23
CA ALA A 126 -30.96 5.02 8.37
C ALA A 126 -29.56 5.43 8.89
N GLN A 127 -29.43 5.63 10.19
CA GLN A 127 -28.17 5.99 10.84
C GLN A 127 -27.07 4.93 10.65
N ARG A 128 -27.39 3.65 10.82
CA ARG A 128 -26.44 2.55 10.57
C ARG A 128 -26.00 2.48 9.12
N ASN A 129 -26.93 2.68 8.19
CA ASN A 129 -26.61 2.66 6.75
C ASN A 129 -25.70 3.82 6.36
N VAL A 130 -25.89 5.01 6.95
CA VAL A 130 -24.99 6.17 6.77
C VAL A 130 -23.59 5.89 7.29
N TYR A 131 -23.47 5.32 8.49
CA TYR A 131 -22.14 4.98 9.03
C TYR A 131 -21.44 3.90 8.22
N LEU A 132 -22.18 2.88 7.78
CA LEU A 132 -21.64 1.79 6.97
C LEU A 132 -21.13 2.30 5.61
N THR A 133 -21.96 3.05 4.89
CA THR A 133 -21.59 3.65 3.59
C THR A 133 -20.48 4.71 3.73
N GLY A 134 -20.50 5.50 4.81
CA GLY A 134 -19.46 6.47 5.12
C GLY A 134 -18.10 5.82 5.42
N MET A 135 -18.08 4.71 6.17
CA MET A 135 -16.86 3.95 6.44
C MET A 135 -16.28 3.36 5.15
N VAL A 136 -17.11 2.82 4.26
CA VAL A 136 -16.68 2.31 2.94
C VAL A 136 -16.04 3.41 2.11
N LEU A 137 -16.62 4.62 2.07
CA LEU A 137 -16.05 5.77 1.34
C LEU A 137 -14.66 6.15 1.86
N VAL A 138 -14.50 6.29 3.18
CA VAL A 138 -13.21 6.64 3.80
C VAL A 138 -12.16 5.58 3.49
N LEU A 139 -12.54 4.31 3.58
CA LEU A 139 -11.62 3.22 3.30
C LEU A 139 -11.25 3.13 1.82
N PHE A 140 -12.19 3.39 0.91
CA PHE A 140 -11.91 3.47 -0.53
C PHE A 140 -10.86 4.55 -0.82
N LEU A 141 -11.02 5.75 -0.24
CA LEU A 141 -10.03 6.83 -0.38
C LEU A 141 -8.67 6.43 0.19
N LYS A 142 -8.66 5.78 1.36
CA LYS A 142 -7.41 5.30 1.96
C LYS A 142 -6.73 4.24 1.11
N MET A 143 -7.49 3.35 0.49
CA MET A 143 -6.98 2.34 -0.46
C MET A 143 -6.36 3.01 -1.69
N GLN A 144 -7.01 4.02 -2.28
CA GLN A 144 -6.43 4.76 -3.42
C GLN A 144 -5.13 5.48 -3.05
N GLN A 145 -5.07 6.08 -1.85
CA GLN A 145 -3.83 6.70 -1.34
C GLN A 145 -2.71 5.68 -1.17
N LEU A 146 -3.01 4.52 -0.56
CA LEU A 146 -2.04 3.44 -0.36
C LEU A 146 -1.52 2.89 -1.70
N ILE A 147 -2.40 2.71 -2.68
CA ILE A 147 -2.00 2.26 -4.02
C ILE A 147 -1.03 3.25 -4.67
N LYS A 148 -1.32 4.56 -4.58
CA LYS A 148 -0.45 5.60 -5.15
C LYS A 148 0.93 5.61 -4.49
N GLU A 149 0.97 5.64 -3.15
CA GLU A 149 2.22 5.60 -2.38
C GLU A 149 3.05 4.36 -2.71
N ARG A 150 2.41 3.19 -2.84
CA ARG A 150 3.07 1.94 -3.21
C ARG A 150 3.58 1.93 -4.64
N MET A 151 2.85 2.54 -5.57
CA MET A 151 3.27 2.67 -6.97
C MET A 151 4.51 3.56 -7.10
N ASP A 152 4.52 4.71 -6.43
CA ASP A 152 5.65 5.65 -6.44
C ASP A 152 6.90 4.98 -5.83
N ASN A 153 6.76 4.30 -4.69
CA ASN A 153 7.85 3.55 -4.06
C ASN A 153 8.40 2.44 -4.98
N ARG A 154 7.51 1.72 -5.69
CA ARG A 154 7.94 0.64 -6.60
C ARG A 154 8.64 1.19 -7.84
N GLN A 155 8.23 2.35 -8.35
CA GLN A 155 8.90 3.02 -9.46
C GLN A 155 10.34 3.41 -9.07
N VAL A 156 10.53 3.98 -7.87
CA VAL A 156 11.84 4.30 -7.33
C VAL A 156 12.71 3.04 -7.26
N ILE A 157 12.21 1.94 -6.69
CA ILE A 157 12.95 0.66 -6.60
C ILE A 157 13.38 0.17 -8.00
N SER A 158 12.47 0.19 -8.98
CA SER A 158 12.79 -0.26 -10.34
C SER A 158 13.87 0.57 -11.04
N SER A 159 13.88 1.89 -10.79
CA SER A 159 14.90 2.78 -11.34
C SER A 159 16.28 2.51 -10.71
N THR A 160 16.32 2.24 -9.40
CA THR A 160 17.53 1.86 -8.68
C THR A 160 18.09 0.53 -9.18
N GLU A 161 17.23 -0.49 -9.36
CA GLU A 161 17.64 -1.80 -9.91
C GLU A 161 18.20 -1.66 -11.34
N SER A 162 17.59 -0.85 -12.20
CA SER A 162 18.09 -0.62 -13.55
C SER A 162 19.46 0.09 -13.57
N THR A 163 19.71 0.97 -12.59
CA THR A 163 20.98 1.67 -12.47
C THR A 163 22.06 0.74 -11.92
N LEU A 164 21.71 -0.08 -10.91
CA LEU A 164 22.60 -1.10 -10.36
C LEU A 164 23.01 -2.13 -11.43
N ALA A 165 22.07 -2.57 -12.27
CA ALA A 165 22.36 -3.49 -13.38
C ALA A 165 23.35 -2.88 -14.39
N LYS A 166 23.26 -1.57 -14.68
CA LYS A 166 24.23 -0.87 -15.53
C LYS A 166 25.62 -0.87 -14.90
N TYR A 167 25.72 -0.53 -13.61
CA TYR A 167 27.01 -0.54 -12.91
C TYR A 167 27.63 -1.94 -12.84
N ILE A 168 26.84 -2.99 -12.63
CA ILE A 168 27.33 -4.38 -12.63
C ILE A 168 27.90 -4.74 -14.00
N ASN A 169 27.19 -4.39 -15.08
CA ASN A 169 27.68 -4.66 -16.44
C ASN A 169 28.96 -3.87 -16.74
N GLU A 170 29.05 -2.61 -16.31
CA GLU A 170 30.24 -1.78 -16.47
C GLU A 170 31.44 -2.36 -15.69
N ILE A 171 31.25 -2.80 -14.44
CA ILE A 171 32.28 -3.47 -13.66
C ILE A 171 32.73 -4.78 -14.34
N ALA A 172 31.80 -5.54 -14.93
CA ALA A 172 32.13 -6.77 -15.66
C ALA A 172 33.01 -6.49 -16.90
N ILE A 173 32.67 -5.46 -17.67
CA ILE A 173 33.45 -5.03 -18.85
C ILE A 173 34.84 -4.54 -18.42
N LEU A 174 34.92 -3.68 -17.41
CA LEU A 174 36.19 -3.19 -16.86
C LEU A 174 37.06 -4.33 -16.30
N GLY A 175 36.44 -5.35 -15.70
CA GLY A 175 37.14 -6.55 -15.24
C GLY A 175 37.76 -7.35 -16.38
N GLU A 176 37.04 -7.51 -17.49
CA GLU A 176 37.55 -8.18 -18.69
C GLU A 176 38.68 -7.37 -19.36
N GLU A 177 38.54 -6.06 -19.43
CA GLU A 177 39.58 -5.17 -19.97
C GLU A 177 40.86 -5.18 -19.12
N ASN A 178 40.73 -5.14 -17.79
CA ASN A 178 41.87 -5.26 -16.87
C ASN A 178 42.58 -6.63 -16.98
N SER A 179 41.83 -7.72 -17.20
CA SER A 179 42.39 -9.04 -17.50
C SER A 179 43.24 -9.03 -18.79
N LYS A 180 42.72 -8.41 -19.86
CA LYS A 180 43.42 -8.24 -21.13
C LYS A 180 44.67 -7.36 -20.98
N LEU A 181 44.58 -6.25 -20.24
CA LEU A 181 45.74 -5.40 -19.95
C LEU A 181 46.83 -6.15 -19.17
N CYS A 182 46.45 -6.89 -18.12
CA CYS A 182 47.39 -7.67 -17.31
C CYS A 182 48.13 -8.73 -18.14
N SER A 183 47.41 -9.45 -19.02
CA SER A 183 48.04 -10.41 -19.93
C SER A 183 49.02 -9.75 -20.90
N GLN A 184 48.68 -8.60 -21.49
CA GLN A 184 49.61 -7.85 -22.35
C GLN A 184 50.86 -7.38 -21.60
N ILE A 185 50.70 -6.84 -20.38
CA ILE A 185 51.83 -6.42 -19.54
C ILE A 185 52.75 -7.60 -19.24
N SER A 186 52.20 -8.79 -18.94
CA SER A 186 53.00 -9.99 -18.66
C SER A 186 53.84 -10.45 -19.86
N LEU A 187 53.27 -10.37 -21.07
CA LEU A 187 53.97 -10.73 -22.31
C LEU A 187 55.10 -9.74 -22.60
N LEU A 188 54.80 -8.44 -22.57
CA LEU A 188 55.79 -7.39 -22.77
C LEU A 188 56.92 -7.47 -21.74
N LYS A 189 56.62 -7.81 -20.50
CA LYS A 189 57.63 -8.00 -19.45
C LYS A 189 58.54 -9.19 -19.77
N LYS A 190 57.98 -10.32 -20.20
CA LYS A 190 58.75 -11.51 -20.59
C LYS A 190 59.64 -11.24 -21.79
N ASP A 191 59.15 -10.50 -22.78
CA ASP A 191 59.93 -10.11 -23.96
C ASP A 191 61.10 -9.20 -23.60
N ASN A 192 60.86 -8.21 -22.73
CA ASN A 192 61.91 -7.34 -22.20
C ASN A 192 62.98 -8.12 -21.42
N GLU A 193 62.58 -9.05 -20.55
CA GLU A 193 63.53 -9.91 -19.82
C GLU A 193 64.36 -10.78 -20.79
N GLY A 194 63.73 -11.34 -21.83
CA GLY A 194 64.42 -12.10 -22.87
C GLY A 194 65.44 -11.26 -23.64
N LEU A 195 65.10 -10.02 -23.99
CA LEU A 195 66.02 -9.08 -24.63
C LEU A 195 67.19 -8.71 -23.72
N VAL A 196 66.95 -8.45 -22.44
CA VAL A 196 68.00 -8.15 -21.44
C VAL A 196 68.97 -9.33 -21.32
N LEU A 197 68.47 -10.57 -21.28
CA LEU A 197 69.32 -11.76 -21.24
C LEU A 197 70.18 -11.89 -22.49
N LYS A 198 69.60 -11.63 -23.68
CA LYS A 198 70.32 -11.68 -24.96
C LYS A 198 71.42 -10.61 -25.05
N ILE A 199 71.12 -9.40 -24.58
CA ILE A 199 72.12 -8.33 -24.48
C ILE A 199 73.23 -8.75 -23.50
N ARG A 200 72.87 -9.30 -22.34
CA ARG A 200 73.83 -9.74 -21.33
C ARG A 200 74.75 -10.85 -21.83
N SER A 201 74.23 -11.84 -22.56
CA SER A 201 75.03 -12.92 -23.14
C SER A 201 75.96 -12.39 -24.24
N GLN A 202 75.45 -11.52 -25.12
CA GLN A 202 76.27 -10.87 -26.15
C GLN A 202 77.37 -10.00 -25.55
N SER A 203 77.09 -9.28 -24.46
CA SER A 203 78.09 -8.50 -23.74
C SER A 203 79.14 -9.39 -23.08
N SER A 204 78.77 -10.54 -22.48
CA SER A 204 79.77 -11.45 -21.89
C SER A 204 80.66 -12.09 -22.95
N GLU A 205 80.08 -12.47 -24.09
CA GLU A 205 80.81 -13.07 -25.22
C GLU A 205 81.82 -12.08 -25.81
N LYS A 206 81.39 -10.84 -26.08
CA LYS A 206 82.29 -9.77 -26.51
C LYS A 206 83.38 -9.50 -25.48
N ASN A 207 83.05 -9.48 -24.19
CA ASN A 207 84.03 -9.25 -23.12
C ASN A 207 85.07 -10.37 -23.03
N SER A 208 84.68 -11.63 -23.24
CA SER A 208 85.63 -12.75 -23.32
C SER A 208 86.55 -12.67 -24.53
N GLU A 209 86.04 -12.25 -25.69
CA GLU A 209 86.85 -12.03 -26.89
C GLU A 209 87.85 -10.89 -26.70
N TYR A 210 87.44 -9.75 -26.11
CA TYR A 210 88.35 -8.66 -25.77
C TYR A 210 89.48 -9.11 -24.84
N LYS A 211 89.16 -9.92 -23.82
CA LYS A 211 90.15 -10.46 -22.88
C LYS A 211 91.15 -11.37 -23.59
N ARG A 212 90.67 -12.25 -24.48
CA ARG A 212 91.50 -13.14 -25.29
C ARG A 212 92.43 -12.37 -26.23
N LEU A 213 91.92 -11.32 -26.87
CA LEU A 213 92.73 -10.44 -27.73
C LEU A 213 93.79 -9.68 -26.92
N SER A 214 93.43 -9.20 -25.73
CA SER A 214 94.37 -8.53 -24.80
C SER A 214 95.49 -9.47 -24.36
N ASP A 215 95.16 -10.72 -24.01
CA ASP A 215 96.14 -11.72 -23.60
C ASP A 215 97.08 -12.08 -24.78
N LEU A 216 96.56 -12.18 -26.01
CA LEU A 216 97.39 -12.37 -27.20
C LEU A 216 98.34 -11.18 -27.43
N LEU A 217 97.83 -9.95 -27.32
CA LEU A 217 98.65 -8.75 -27.48
C LEU A 217 99.78 -8.70 -26.43
N SER A 218 99.46 -9.02 -25.16
CA SER A 218 100.46 -9.08 -24.08
C SER A 218 101.54 -10.12 -24.30
N ASN A 219 101.26 -11.19 -25.05
CA ASN A 219 102.23 -12.23 -25.38
C ASN A 219 103.09 -11.88 -26.62
N LEU A 220 102.70 -10.87 -27.42
CA LEU A 220 103.49 -10.38 -28.56
C LEU A 220 104.50 -9.27 -28.18
N ASP A 221 104.30 -8.58 -27.06
CA ASP A 221 105.17 -7.50 -26.57
C ASP A 221 106.35 -7.99 -25.68
N VAL A 222 106.67 -9.30 -25.72
CA VAL A 222 107.85 -9.94 -25.08
C VAL A 222 108.75 -10.53 -26.15
#